data_AF-A0A708V4J8-F1
#
_entry.id   AF-A0A708V4J8-F1
#
_cell.length_a   1.000
_cell.length_b   1.000
_cell.length_c   1.000
_cell.angle_alpha   90.00
_cell.angle_beta   90.00
_cell.angle_gamma   90.00
#
_symmetry.space_group_name_H-M   'P 1'
#
loop_
_entity.id
_entity.type
_entity.pdbx_description
1 polymer ?
#
loop_
_entity_poly.entity_id
_entity_poly.type
_entity_poly.pdbx_seq_one_letter_code
_entity_poly.pdbx_strand_id
1 'polypeptide(L)'
;MQELISRVEDLAGIEMNHTTSLVVIFGIIFLTAVVVHIILHWIVLRAFEKRASASSRLWLQIITQNKLFHRLAFTLQGIIVNIQAALWLQKGSEAADILTTCAQLWIMTYALLSLFSLLDVIFNLSQKWPAASQLPLKGIFQGIKLIGAIIVGILMISLLIGQ
;
A
#
# COMPACT_ATOMS: atom_id res chain seq x y z
N MET A 1 -5.21 -27.66 2.42
CA MET A 1 -4.15 -26.70 2.82
C MET A 1 -3.07 -27.38 3.68
N GLN A 2 -3.43 -28.20 4.66
CA GLN A 2 -2.48 -29.11 5.34
C GLN A 2 -1.82 -30.11 4.37
N GLU A 3 -2.53 -30.50 3.31
CA GLU A 3 -2.05 -31.42 2.27
C GLU A 3 -0.97 -30.84 1.34
N LEU A 4 -0.86 -29.51 1.24
CA LEU A 4 0.24 -28.86 0.51
C LEU A 4 1.49 -28.75 1.40
N ILE A 5 1.30 -28.64 2.71
CA ILE A 5 2.38 -28.60 3.69
C ILE A 5 3.01 -30.00 3.82
N SER A 6 2.19 -31.05 3.89
CA SER A 6 2.67 -32.44 3.95
C SER A 6 3.42 -32.88 2.68
N ARG A 7 3.05 -32.36 1.50
CA ARG A 7 3.77 -32.66 0.25
C ARG A 7 5.13 -31.96 0.14
N VAL A 8 5.32 -30.84 0.83
CA VAL A 8 6.63 -30.19 0.94
C VAL A 8 7.50 -30.90 1.98
N GLU A 9 6.88 -31.42 3.04
CA GLU A 9 7.51 -32.23 4.09
C GLU A 9 8.13 -33.53 3.55
N ASP A 10 7.43 -34.24 2.65
CA ASP A 10 7.90 -35.48 2.03
C ASP A 10 9.01 -35.28 0.97
N LEU A 11 9.07 -34.11 0.34
CA LEU A 11 10.02 -33.82 -0.75
C LEU A 11 11.33 -33.21 -0.27
N ALA A 12 11.32 -32.56 0.89
CA ALA A 12 12.48 -31.81 1.39
C ALA A 12 13.42 -32.66 2.27
N GLY A 13 12.94 -33.67 2.99
CA GLY A 13 13.79 -34.52 3.83
C GLY A 13 14.64 -33.75 4.85
N ILE A 14 14.19 -32.55 5.25
CA ILE A 14 14.87 -31.69 6.23
C ILE A 14 14.13 -31.86 7.56
N GLU A 15 14.83 -32.32 8.61
CA GLU A 15 14.30 -32.27 9.97
C GLU A 15 13.89 -30.83 10.30
N MET A 16 12.59 -30.62 10.48
CA MET A 16 11.99 -29.30 10.70
C MET A 16 12.33 -28.80 12.11
N ASN A 17 13.51 -28.18 12.25
CA ASN A 17 13.76 -27.30 13.38
C ASN A 17 12.89 -26.03 13.24
N HIS A 18 12.43 -25.46 14.35
CA HIS A 18 11.52 -24.31 14.39
C HIS A 18 12.03 -23.12 13.55
N THR A 19 13.35 -22.95 13.48
CA THR A 19 14.04 -21.93 12.69
C THR A 19 13.89 -22.15 11.18
N THR A 20 13.94 -23.39 10.70
CA THR A 20 13.83 -23.72 9.26
C THR A 20 12.43 -23.41 8.73
N SER A 21 11.40 -23.69 9.53
CA SER A 21 10.00 -23.38 9.19
C SER A 21 9.76 -21.88 9.01
N LEU A 22 10.30 -21.06 9.92
CA LEU A 22 10.19 -19.60 9.83
C LEU A 22 10.88 -19.05 8.58
N VAL A 23 12.08 -19.56 8.25
CA VAL A 23 12.83 -19.13 7.05
C VAL A 23 12.04 -19.44 5.77
N VAL A 24 11.41 -20.61 5.68
CA VAL A 24 10.59 -20.99 4.53
C VAL A 24 9.35 -20.08 4.41
N ILE A 25 8.67 -19.80 5.51
CA ILE A 25 7.49 -18.91 5.54
C ILE A 25 7.88 -17.48 5.11
N PHE A 26 8.95 -16.93 5.66
CA PHE A 26 9.47 -15.62 5.26
C PHE A 26 9.87 -15.59 3.78
N GLY A 27 10.49 -16.67 3.28
CA GLY A 27 10.81 -16.82 1.87
C GLY A 27 9.59 -16.76 0.97
N ILE A 28 8.50 -17.41 1.35
CA ILE A 28 7.24 -17.39 0.59
C ILE A 28 6.60 -15.99 0.62
N ILE A 29 6.51 -15.35 1.80
CA ILE A 29 5.97 -13.99 1.95
C ILE A 29 6.78 -12.99 1.11
N PHE A 30 8.11 -13.13 1.11
CA PHE A 30 8.98 -12.26 0.32
C PHE A 30 8.76 -12.46 -1.17
N LEU A 31 8.73 -13.72 -1.64
CA LEU A 31 8.53 -14.04 -3.05
C LEU A 31 7.19 -13.49 -3.57
N THR A 32 6.10 -13.74 -2.85
CA THR A 32 4.76 -13.25 -3.22
C THR A 32 4.70 -11.73 -3.17
N ALA A 33 5.33 -11.08 -2.19
CA ALA A 33 5.42 -9.62 -2.12
C ALA A 33 6.16 -9.03 -3.33
N VAL A 34 7.24 -9.66 -3.78
CA VAL A 34 7.98 -9.27 -4.99
C VAL A 34 7.11 -9.44 -6.23
N VAL A 35 6.43 -10.57 -6.39
CA VAL A 35 5.52 -10.81 -7.53
C VAL A 35 4.42 -9.76 -7.57
N VAL A 36 3.79 -9.46 -6.44
CA VAL A 36 2.75 -8.44 -6.31
C VAL A 36 3.30 -7.05 -6.65
N HIS A 37 4.49 -6.70 -6.15
CA HIS A 37 5.14 -5.43 -6.46
C HIS A 37 5.37 -5.29 -7.97
N ILE A 38 5.90 -6.33 -8.62
CA ILE A 38 6.13 -6.34 -10.07
C ILE A 38 4.80 -6.17 -10.82
N ILE A 39 3.75 -6.91 -10.44
CA ILE A 39 2.44 -6.80 -11.11
C ILE A 39 1.86 -5.39 -10.95
N LEU A 40 1.82 -4.85 -9.73
CA LEU A 40 1.24 -3.53 -9.47
C LEU A 40 2.04 -2.41 -10.15
N HIS A 41 3.36 -2.40 -10.00
CA HIS A 41 4.19 -1.29 -10.45
C HIS A 41 4.58 -1.39 -11.91
N TRP A 42 4.86 -2.59 -12.42
CA TRP A 42 5.30 -2.74 -13.80
C TRP A 42 4.15 -2.95 -14.77
N ILE A 43 3.14 -3.77 -14.42
CA ILE A 43 2.04 -4.07 -15.34
C ILE A 43 0.94 -3.02 -15.18
N VAL A 44 0.38 -2.90 -13.97
CA VAL A 44 -0.82 -2.07 -13.74
C VAL A 44 -0.51 -0.59 -13.95
N LEU A 45 0.50 -0.05 -13.26
CA LEU A 45 0.89 1.36 -13.38
C LEU A 45 1.28 1.74 -14.81
N ARG A 46 2.10 0.94 -15.49
CA ARG A 46 2.52 1.21 -16.87
C ARG A 46 1.36 1.13 -17.85
N ALA A 47 0.40 0.23 -17.64
CA ALA A 47 -0.81 0.15 -18.46
C ALA A 47 -1.69 1.40 -18.27
N PHE A 48 -1.87 1.87 -17.03
CA PHE A 48 -2.61 3.10 -16.73
C PHE A 48 -1.91 4.32 -17.34
N GLU A 49 -0.60 4.46 -17.18
CA GLU A 49 0.18 5.56 -17.76
C GLU A 49 0.11 5.57 -19.28
N LYS A 50 0.31 4.42 -19.94
CA LYS A 50 0.22 4.29 -21.40
C LYS A 50 -1.17 4.62 -21.93
N ARG A 51 -2.23 4.22 -21.21
CA ARG A 51 -3.61 4.55 -21.55
C ARG A 51 -3.95 6.02 -21.30
N ALA A 52 -3.37 6.61 -20.26
CA ALA A 52 -3.53 8.03 -19.94
C ALA A 52 -2.81 8.92 -20.95
N SER A 53 -1.59 8.57 -21.37
CA SER A 53 -0.83 9.31 -22.39
C SER A 53 -1.44 9.21 -23.78
N ALA A 54 -2.04 8.06 -24.11
CA ALA A 54 -2.79 7.88 -25.35
C ALA A 54 -4.16 8.60 -25.34
N SER A 55 -4.61 9.11 -24.19
CA SER A 55 -5.89 9.78 -24.07
C SER A 55 -5.75 11.29 -24.13
N SER A 56 -6.54 11.95 -24.98
CA SER A 56 -6.66 13.41 -25.00
C SER A 56 -7.48 13.97 -23.83
N ARG A 57 -7.97 13.11 -22.91
CA ARG A 57 -8.81 13.54 -21.78
C ARG A 57 -7.94 14.13 -20.68
N LEU A 58 -8.03 15.45 -20.51
CA LEU A 58 -7.27 16.24 -19.53
C LEU A 58 -7.35 15.70 -18.09
N TRP A 59 -8.51 15.19 -17.64
CA TRP A 59 -8.63 14.62 -16.29
C TRP A 59 -7.75 13.39 -16.08
N LEU A 60 -7.61 12.53 -17.10
CA LEU A 60 -6.81 11.31 -17.02
C LEU A 60 -5.30 11.61 -16.96
N GLN A 61 -4.87 12.67 -17.67
CA GLN A 61 -3.49 13.18 -17.58
C GLN A 61 -3.20 13.75 -16.18
N ILE A 62 -4.11 14.56 -15.62
CA ILE A 62 -3.94 15.17 -14.30
C ILE A 62 -3.88 14.10 -13.19
N ILE A 63 -4.73 13.07 -13.25
CA ILE A 63 -4.68 11.97 -12.28
C ILE A 63 -3.30 11.29 -12.28
N THR A 64 -2.79 10.99 -13.47
CA THR A 64 -1.54 10.26 -13.66
C THR A 64 -0.33 11.11 -13.23
N GLN A 65 -0.31 12.41 -13.53
CA GLN A 65 0.78 13.31 -13.16
C GLN A 65 0.90 13.54 -11.65
N ASN A 66 -0.20 13.50 -10.90
CA ASN A 66 -0.18 13.69 -9.45
C ASN A 66 0.29 12.45 -8.66
N LYS A 67 0.87 11.45 -9.33
CA LYS A 67 1.40 10.20 -8.73
C LYS A 67 0.37 9.42 -7.89
N LEU A 68 -0.92 9.65 -8.11
CA LEU A 68 -2.00 9.03 -7.34
C LEU A 68 -1.95 7.51 -7.45
N PHE A 69 -1.87 6.99 -8.68
CA PHE A 69 -1.81 5.54 -8.90
C PHE A 69 -0.56 4.90 -8.28
N HIS A 70 0.56 5.62 -8.23
CA HIS A 70 1.79 5.10 -7.65
C HIS A 70 1.67 4.96 -6.13
N ARG A 71 1.07 5.96 -5.47
CA ARG A 71 0.82 5.92 -4.02
C ARG A 71 -0.22 4.87 -3.67
N LEU A 72 -1.28 4.75 -4.46
CA LEU A 72 -2.30 3.72 -4.28
C LEU A 72 -1.73 2.32 -4.44
N ALA A 73 -0.85 2.10 -5.42
CA ALA A 73 -0.17 0.82 -5.58
C ALA A 73 0.65 0.45 -4.34
N PHE A 74 1.40 1.41 -3.77
CA PHE A 74 2.13 1.17 -2.53
C PHE A 74 1.22 0.93 -1.32
N THR A 75 0.08 1.62 -1.21
CA THR A 75 -0.92 1.31 -0.18
C THR A 75 -1.42 -0.12 -0.30
N LEU A 76 -1.75 -0.54 -1.52
CA LEU A 76 -2.32 -1.85 -1.82
C LEU A 76 -1.28 -2.97 -1.61
N GLN A 77 -0.02 -2.72 -1.98
CA GLN A 77 1.11 -3.60 -1.64
C GLN A 77 1.25 -3.76 -0.12
N GLY A 78 1.18 -2.66 0.64
CA GLY A 78 1.22 -2.71 2.11
C GLY A 78 0.08 -3.57 2.68
N ILE A 79 -1.14 -3.41 2.17
CA ILE A 79 -2.31 -4.22 2.57
C ILE A 79 -2.06 -5.70 2.32
N ILE A 80 -1.52 -6.05 1.16
CA ILE A 80 -1.21 -7.44 0.82
C ILE A 80 -0.15 -8.00 1.76
N VAL A 81 0.93 -7.26 2.04
CA VAL A 81 1.96 -7.70 3.00
C VAL A 81 1.37 -7.90 4.39
N ASN A 82 0.51 -7.00 4.87
CA ASN A 82 -0.17 -7.14 6.16
C ASN A 82 -1.05 -8.40 6.23
N ILE A 83 -1.86 -8.65 5.19
CA ILE A 83 -2.66 -9.88 5.09
C ILE A 83 -1.78 -11.12 5.10
N GLN A 84 -0.65 -11.08 4.39
CA GLN A 84 0.29 -12.20 4.37
C GLN A 84 0.93 -12.44 5.73
N ALA A 85 1.35 -11.39 6.43
CA ALA A 85 1.85 -11.50 7.80
C ALA A 85 0.81 -12.18 8.70
N ALA A 86 -0.44 -11.74 8.65
CA ALA A 86 -1.53 -12.28 9.49
C ALA A 86 -1.96 -13.71 9.13
N LEU A 87 -1.81 -14.12 7.88
CA LEU A 87 -2.21 -15.46 7.41
C LEU A 87 -1.09 -16.50 7.54
N TRP A 88 0.15 -16.11 7.30
CA TRP A 88 1.27 -17.04 7.19
C TRP A 88 2.12 -17.14 8.45
N LEU A 89 2.22 -16.07 9.25
CA LEU A 89 2.92 -16.11 10.52
C LEU A 89 1.99 -16.56 11.65
N GLN A 90 2.54 -17.27 12.63
CA GLN A 90 1.78 -17.73 13.79
C GLN A 90 1.28 -16.52 14.59
N LYS A 91 -0.03 -16.51 14.89
CA LYS A 91 -0.66 -15.47 15.71
C LYS A 91 0.00 -15.41 17.08
N GLY A 92 0.44 -14.21 17.48
CA GLY A 92 1.13 -13.98 18.75
C GLY A 92 2.63 -14.30 18.72
N SER A 93 3.22 -14.55 17.54
CA SER A 93 4.68 -14.58 17.40
C SER A 93 5.24 -13.16 17.26
N GLU A 94 6.39 -12.90 17.88
CA GLU A 94 7.06 -11.59 17.82
C GLU A 94 7.31 -11.12 16.37
N ALA A 95 7.66 -12.06 15.49
CA ALA A 95 7.85 -11.80 14.07
C ALA A 95 6.56 -11.38 13.35
N ALA A 96 5.41 -12.00 13.69
CA ALA A 96 4.11 -11.60 13.15
C ALA A 96 3.74 -10.19 13.58
N ASP A 97 3.94 -9.87 14.85
CA ASP A 97 3.58 -8.58 15.43
C ASP A 97 4.43 -7.47 14.81
N ILE A 98 5.75 -7.63 14.76
CA ILE A 98 6.65 -6.66 14.13
C ILE A 98 6.29 -6.44 12.66
N LEU A 99 6.13 -7.52 11.88
CA LEU A 99 5.85 -7.40 10.45
C LEU A 99 4.48 -6.76 10.19
N THR A 100 3.48 -7.10 11.01
CA THR A 100 2.13 -6.52 10.94
C THR A 100 2.16 -5.04 11.27
N THR A 101 2.84 -4.63 12.34
CA THR A 101 3.01 -3.22 12.72
C THR A 101 3.73 -2.44 11.62
N CYS A 102 4.83 -2.96 11.08
CA CYS A 102 5.53 -2.33 9.96
C CYS A 102 4.63 -2.17 8.72
N ALA A 103 3.86 -3.20 8.38
CA ALA A 103 2.95 -3.16 7.24
C ALA A 103 1.80 -2.16 7.48
N GLN A 104 1.26 -2.09 8.69
CA GLN A 104 0.22 -1.12 9.04
C GLN A 104 0.72 0.33 8.99
N LEU A 105 1.90 0.62 9.54
CA LEU A 105 2.52 1.95 9.43
C LEU A 105 2.76 2.34 7.97
N TRP A 106 3.21 1.40 7.14
CA TRP A 106 3.34 1.57 5.70
C TRP A 106 1.98 1.93 5.07
N ILE A 107 0.94 1.13 5.33
CA ILE A 107 -0.40 1.35 4.77
C ILE A 107 -0.90 2.74 5.13
N MET A 108 -0.81 3.13 6.40
CA MET A 108 -1.27 4.42 6.89
C MET A 108 -0.54 5.58 6.22
N THR A 109 0.78 5.48 6.09
CA THR A 109 1.60 6.49 5.42
C THR A 109 1.19 6.65 3.96
N TYR A 110 1.13 5.55 3.20
CA TYR A 110 0.80 5.63 1.78
C TYR A 110 -0.68 5.92 1.53
N ALA A 111 -1.58 5.54 2.44
CA ALA A 111 -2.99 5.93 2.38
C ALA A 111 -3.14 7.45 2.56
N LEU A 112 -2.44 8.05 3.52
CA LEU A 112 -2.40 9.51 3.70
C LEU A 112 -1.84 10.21 2.47
N LEU A 113 -0.71 9.72 1.94
CA LEU A 113 -0.11 10.27 0.73
C LEU A 113 -1.06 10.12 -0.49
N SER A 114 -1.79 9.00 -0.58
CA SER A 114 -2.79 8.79 -1.64
C SER A 114 -3.95 9.79 -1.52
N LEU A 115 -4.44 10.04 -0.30
CA LEU A 115 -5.43 11.09 -0.04
C LEU A 115 -4.91 12.46 -0.46
N PHE A 116 -3.65 12.80 -0.15
CA PHE A 116 -3.06 14.08 -0.53
C PHE A 116 -2.98 14.24 -2.04
N SER A 117 -2.54 13.19 -2.75
CA SER A 117 -2.52 13.20 -4.21
C SER A 117 -3.91 13.29 -4.80
N LEU A 118 -4.91 12.63 -4.23
CA LEU A 118 -6.29 12.70 -4.70
C LEU A 118 -6.84 14.12 -4.56
N LEU A 119 -6.59 14.75 -3.42
CA LEU A 119 -6.91 16.16 -3.18
C LEU A 119 -6.21 17.06 -4.20
N ASP A 120 -4.93 16.83 -4.52
CA ASP A 120 -4.23 17.59 -5.56
C ASP A 120 -4.81 17.39 -6.96
N VAL A 121 -5.24 16.17 -7.30
CA VAL A 121 -5.94 15.89 -8.56
C VAL A 121 -7.24 16.67 -8.64
N ILE A 122 -8.07 16.63 -7.59
CA ILE A 122 -9.36 17.33 -7.54
C ILE A 122 -9.13 18.85 -7.63
N PHE A 123 -8.15 19.38 -6.89
CA PHE A 123 -7.80 20.80 -6.95
C PHE A 123 -7.37 21.23 -8.36
N ASN A 124 -6.43 20.50 -8.97
CA ASN A 124 -5.94 20.79 -10.32
C ASN A 124 -7.05 20.69 -11.38
N LEU A 125 -7.97 19.73 -11.22
CA LEU A 125 -9.13 19.63 -12.09
C LEU A 125 -10.07 20.82 -11.89
N SER A 126 -10.37 21.16 -10.64
CA SER A 126 -11.28 22.25 -10.26
C SER A 126 -10.80 23.61 -10.78
N GLN A 127 -9.49 23.86 -10.74
CA GLN A 127 -8.89 25.08 -11.29
C GLN A 127 -9.07 25.26 -12.80
N LYS A 128 -9.41 24.19 -13.54
CA LYS A 128 -9.72 24.30 -14.98
C LYS A 128 -11.14 24.80 -15.27
N TRP A 129 -11.99 24.92 -14.24
CA TRP A 129 -13.37 25.39 -14.37
C TRP A 129 -13.46 26.85 -13.90
N PRO A 130 -13.95 27.79 -14.74
CA PRO A 130 -14.00 29.21 -14.41
C PRO A 130 -14.74 29.52 -13.10
N ALA A 131 -15.83 28.80 -12.83
CA ALA A 131 -16.64 28.96 -11.63
C ALA A 131 -15.92 28.54 -10.33
N ALA A 132 -15.04 27.53 -10.40
CA ALA A 132 -14.37 27.00 -9.22
C ALA A 132 -12.97 27.62 -9.00
N SER A 133 -12.35 28.19 -10.04
CA SER A 133 -11.07 28.88 -9.95
C SER A 133 -11.09 30.13 -9.05
N GLN A 134 -12.26 30.74 -8.86
CA GLN A 134 -12.46 31.92 -8.01
C GLN A 134 -12.62 31.59 -6.53
N LEU A 135 -12.78 30.30 -6.18
CA LEU A 135 -12.95 29.85 -4.80
C LEU A 135 -11.58 29.64 -4.13
N PRO A 136 -11.45 29.92 -2.82
CA PRO A 136 -10.21 29.72 -2.07
C PRO A 136 -9.92 28.23 -1.76
N LEU A 137 -10.02 27.35 -2.76
CA LEU A 137 -9.90 25.90 -2.60
C LEU A 137 -8.53 25.47 -2.07
N LYS A 138 -7.47 26.24 -2.36
CA LYS A 138 -6.13 25.92 -1.87
C LYS A 138 -6.07 25.83 -0.34
N GLY A 139 -6.71 26.77 0.35
CA GLY A 139 -6.75 26.79 1.82
C GLY A 139 -7.56 25.62 2.39
N ILE A 140 -8.71 25.32 1.79
CA ILE A 140 -9.57 24.20 2.22
C ILE A 140 -8.82 22.88 2.11
N PHE A 141 -8.21 22.63 0.94
CA PHE A 141 -7.49 21.38 0.68
C PHE A 141 -6.27 21.25 1.60
N GLN A 142 -5.55 22.34 1.87
CA GLN A 142 -4.44 22.35 2.82
C GLN A 142 -4.90 22.08 4.26
N GLY A 143 -6.05 22.63 4.67
CA GLY A 143 -6.67 22.33 5.97
C GLY A 143 -6.99 20.84 6.12
N ILE A 144 -7.62 20.23 5.11
CA ILE A 144 -7.92 18.79 5.11
C ILE A 144 -6.63 17.96 5.20
N LYS A 145 -5.58 18.33 4.45
CA LYS A 145 -4.29 17.63 4.51
C LYS A 145 -3.66 17.72 5.90
N LEU A 146 -3.71 18.89 6.53
CA LEU A 146 -3.18 19.10 7.87
C LEU A 146 -3.92 18.23 8.90
N ILE A 147 -5.26 18.28 8.90
CA ILE A 147 -6.08 17.47 9.80
C ILE A 147 -5.81 15.97 9.58
N GLY A 148 -5.75 15.53 8.32
CA GLY A 148 -5.42 14.15 7.97
C GLY A 148 -4.05 13.71 8.47
N ALA A 149 -3.03 14.56 8.34
CA ALA A 149 -1.68 14.27 8.84
C ALA A 149 -1.65 14.12 10.36
N ILE A 150 -2.37 14.99 11.09
CA ILE A 150 -2.44 14.93 12.55
C ILE A 150 -3.14 13.63 12.98
N ILE A 151 -4.29 13.31 12.40
CA ILE A 151 -5.05 12.09 12.73
C ILE A 151 -4.19 10.85 12.46
N VAL A 152 -3.62 10.74 11.26
CA VAL A 152 -2.80 9.57 10.91
C VAL A 152 -1.53 9.50 11.78
N GLY A 153 -0.91 10.63 12.10
CA GLY A 153 0.24 10.69 13.01
C GLY A 153 -0.10 10.18 14.41
N ILE A 154 -1.24 10.58 14.97
CA ILE A 154 -1.73 10.07 16.26
C ILE A 154 -1.96 8.56 16.18
N LEU A 155 -2.63 8.08 15.13
CA LEU A 155 -2.88 6.65 14.95
C LEU A 155 -1.56 5.85 14.80
N MET A 156 -0.54 6.41 14.13
CA MET A 156 0.77 5.75 14.00
C MET A 156 1.45 5.62 15.36
N ILE A 157 1.39 6.65 16.20
CA ILE A 157 1.93 6.62 17.56
C ILE A 157 1.14 5.62 18.42
N SER A 158 -0.19 5.64 18.35
CA SER A 158 -1.06 4.69 19.05
C SER A 158 -0.66 3.25 18.74
N LEU A 159 -0.52 2.95 17.45
CA LEU A 159 -0.14 1.63 16.97
C LEU A 159 1.25 1.21 17.49
N LEU A 160 2.22 2.12 17.50
CA LEU A 160 3.57 1.85 18.02
C LEU A 160 3.59 1.59 19.53
N ILE A 161 2.66 2.19 20.27
CA ILE A 161 2.49 1.98 21.72
C ILE A 161 1.68 0.70 22.01
N GLY A 162 1.06 0.10 20.98
CA GLY A 162 0.22 -1.09 21.10
C GLY A 162 -1.20 -0.79 21.58
N GLN A 163 -1.71 0.41 21.31
CA GLN A 163 -3.09 0.84 21.57
C GLN A 163 -3.86 1.04 20.27
#